data_AF-A0A2E1S8Y8-F1
#
_entry.id   AF-A0A2E1S8Y8-F1
#
_cell.length_a   1.000
_cell.length_b   1.000
_cell.length_c   1.000
_cell.angle_alpha   90.00
_cell.angle_beta   90.00
_cell.angle_gamma   90.00
#
_symmetry.space_group_name_H-M   'P 1'
#
loop_
_entity.id
_entity.type
_entity.pdbx_description
1 polymer ?
#
loop_
_entity_poly.entity_id
_entity_poly.type
_entity_poly.pdbx_seq_one_letter_code
_entity_poly.pdbx_strand_id
1 'polypeptide(L)'
;MQKEEVLQILKKKIGFSYNSVDKLEIYHDFLIKSNKKYNLISKNTEKNIWHRHILDSAQLLLFINLKSKTVIVDLGTGAGFPGLVLAIYGDSIPFHVKLYEKSPVKRAFLREIIKKLTLKKC
;
A
#
# COMPACT_ATOMS: atom_id res chain seq x y z
N MET A 1 -8.53 14.47 5.35
CA MET A 1 -7.85 15.08 4.20
C MET A 1 -8.47 14.56 2.93
N GLN A 2 -8.65 15.43 1.94
CA GLN A 2 -9.11 15.03 0.60
C GLN A 2 -8.00 14.31 -0.16
N LYS A 3 -8.34 13.52 -1.18
CA LYS A 3 -7.39 12.72 -1.96
C LYS A 3 -6.27 13.60 -2.55
N GLU A 4 -6.64 14.74 -3.10
CA GLU A 4 -5.76 15.68 -3.79
C GLU A 4 -4.65 16.19 -2.85
N GLU A 5 -5.01 16.49 -1.61
CA GLU A 5 -4.08 16.93 -0.57
C GLU A 5 -3.09 15.82 -0.20
N VAL A 6 -3.58 14.59 -0.05
CA VAL A 6 -2.74 13.41 0.20
C VAL A 6 -1.75 13.19 -0.95
N LEU A 7 -2.22 13.26 -2.20
CA LEU A 7 -1.37 13.10 -3.39
C LEU A 7 -0.24 14.12 -3.44
N GLN A 8 -0.52 15.38 -3.06
CA GLN A 8 0.52 16.41 -2.98
C GLN A 8 1.58 16.07 -1.92
N ILE A 9 1.17 15.57 -0.75
CA ILE A 9 2.11 15.17 0.31
C ILE A 9 2.96 13.98 -0.12
N LEU A 10 2.35 12.95 -0.70
CA LEU A 10 3.06 11.76 -1.18
C LEU A 10 4.16 12.14 -2.19
N LYS A 11 3.84 13.02 -3.15
CA LYS A 11 4.81 13.46 -4.17
C LYS A 11 5.89 14.39 -3.59
N LYS A 12 5.50 15.43 -2.85
CA LYS A 12 6.41 16.52 -2.46
C LYS A 12 7.19 16.26 -1.17
N LYS A 13 6.58 15.57 -0.19
CA LYS A 13 7.18 15.37 1.13
C LYS A 13 7.78 13.97 1.31
N ILE A 14 7.14 12.94 0.76
CA ILE A 14 7.58 11.54 0.93
C ILE A 14 8.38 11.06 -0.28
N GLY A 15 8.16 11.64 -1.46
CA GLY A 15 8.95 11.36 -2.67
C GLY A 15 8.40 10.20 -3.51
N PHE A 16 7.09 9.96 -3.50
CA PHE A 16 6.48 9.01 -4.43
C PHE A 16 6.63 9.49 -5.89
N SER A 17 7.05 8.58 -6.76
CA SER A 17 7.07 8.83 -8.22
C SER A 17 5.65 8.89 -8.79
N TYR A 18 5.48 9.46 -9.99
CA TYR A 18 4.20 9.44 -10.70
C TYR A 18 3.67 8.01 -10.89
N ASN A 19 4.52 7.09 -11.34
CA ASN A 19 4.17 5.68 -11.52
C ASN A 19 3.74 5.01 -10.19
N SER A 20 4.43 5.30 -9.08
CA SER A 20 4.03 4.78 -7.76
C SER A 20 2.68 5.34 -7.32
N VAL A 21 2.37 6.60 -7.63
CA VAL A 21 1.05 7.19 -7.36
C VAL A 21 -0.04 6.53 -8.20
N ASP A 22 0.19 6.29 -9.49
CA ASP A 22 -0.79 5.61 -10.35
C ASP A 22 -1.09 4.19 -9.83
N LYS A 23 -0.07 3.48 -9.34
CA LYS A 23 -0.24 2.18 -8.67
C LYS A 23 -1.06 2.28 -7.38
N LEU A 24 -0.92 3.35 -6.59
CA LEU A 24 -1.76 3.58 -5.41
C LEU A 24 -3.22 3.81 -5.78
N GLU A 25 -3.50 4.50 -6.89
CA GLU A 25 -4.88 4.67 -7.37
C GLU A 25 -5.48 3.34 -7.82
N ILE A 26 -4.74 2.54 -8.58
CA ILE A 26 -5.17 1.20 -8.97
C ILE A 26 -5.44 0.32 -7.74
N TYR A 27 -4.56 0.38 -6.74
CA TYR A 27 -4.75 -0.32 -5.46
C TYR A 27 -6.01 0.14 -4.73
N HIS A 28 -6.21 1.45 -4.60
CA HIS A 28 -7.38 2.05 -3.96
C HIS A 28 -8.67 1.54 -4.61
N ASP A 29 -8.78 1.63 -5.94
CA ASP A 29 -10.01 1.26 -6.66
C ASP A 29 -10.29 -0.25 -6.58
N PHE A 30 -9.22 -1.06 -6.66
CA PHE A 30 -9.32 -2.50 -6.49
C PHE A 30 -9.74 -2.88 -5.07
N LEU A 31 -9.21 -2.18 -4.06
CA LEU A 31 -9.59 -2.36 -2.66
C LEU A 31 -11.05 -2.01 -2.43
N ILE A 32 -11.54 -0.85 -2.89
CA ILE A 32 -12.95 -0.45 -2.78
C ILE A 32 -13.86 -1.50 -3.43
N LYS A 33 -13.53 -1.93 -4.65
CA LYS A 33 -14.31 -2.95 -5.36
C LYS A 33 -14.36 -4.27 -4.60
N SER A 34 -13.22 -4.71 -4.07
CA SER A 34 -13.11 -5.96 -3.32
C SER A 34 -13.75 -5.90 -1.94
N ASN A 35 -13.72 -4.72 -1.30
CA ASN A 35 -14.27 -4.51 0.03
C ASN A 35 -15.78 -4.76 0.08
N LYS A 36 -16.50 -4.41 -1.00
CA LYS A 36 -17.95 -4.67 -1.16
C LYS A 36 -18.32 -6.14 -0.99
N LYS A 37 -17.41 -7.06 -1.35
CA LYS A 37 -17.64 -8.51 -1.29
C LYS A 37 -17.05 -9.16 -0.04
N TYR A 38 -15.88 -8.70 0.40
CA TYR A 38 -15.07 -9.45 1.36
C TYR A 38 -14.82 -8.73 2.70
N ASN A 39 -15.27 -7.48 2.87
CA ASN A 39 -15.05 -6.69 4.10
C ASN A 39 -13.56 -6.68 4.54
N LEU A 40 -12.67 -6.39 3.60
CA LEU A 40 -11.21 -6.36 3.79
C LEU A 40 -10.79 -5.27 4.79
N ILE A 41 -11.49 -4.13 4.78
CA ILE A 41 -11.35 -3.01 5.71
C ILE A 41 -12.72 -2.62 6.30
N SER A 42 -12.70 -1.96 7.45
CA SER A 42 -13.92 -1.43 8.06
C SER A 42 -14.58 -0.38 7.17
N LYS A 43 -15.91 -0.45 7.03
CA LYS A 43 -16.74 0.54 6.31
C LYS A 43 -16.51 1.97 6.78
N ASN A 44 -16.22 2.17 8.07
CA ASN A 44 -15.94 3.51 8.62
C ASN A 44 -14.64 4.11 8.08
N THR A 45 -13.70 3.26 7.69
CA THR A 45 -12.39 3.69 7.16
C THR A 45 -12.37 3.77 5.64
N GLU A 46 -13.32 3.12 4.96
CA GLU A 46 -13.43 3.08 3.50
C GLU A 46 -13.54 4.48 2.87
N LYS A 47 -14.30 5.39 3.49
CA LYS A 47 -14.46 6.77 3.00
C LYS A 47 -13.18 7.61 3.09
N ASN A 48 -12.20 7.15 3.88
CA ASN A 48 -11.00 7.92 4.22
C ASN A 48 -9.71 7.15 3.92
N ILE A 49 -9.72 6.20 2.97
CA ILE A 49 -8.57 5.32 2.68
C ILE A 49 -7.30 6.12 2.39
N TRP A 50 -7.38 7.17 1.57
CA TRP A 50 -6.23 8.00 1.23
C TRP A 50 -5.53 8.58 2.45
N HIS A 51 -6.30 9.10 3.40
CA HIS A 51 -5.73 9.70 4.60
C HIS A 51 -5.38 8.67 5.68
N ARG A 52 -6.33 7.79 6.04
CA ARG A 52 -6.22 6.88 7.19
C ARG A 52 -5.40 5.62 6.93
N HIS A 53 -5.23 5.23 5.67
CA HIS A 53 -4.51 4.01 5.34
C HIS A 53 -3.30 4.30 4.46
N ILE A 54 -3.47 5.00 3.34
CA ILE A 54 -2.37 5.23 2.39
C ILE A 54 -1.33 6.20 2.97
N LEU A 55 -1.74 7.42 3.37
CA LEU A 55 -0.82 8.40 3.91
C LEU A 55 -0.19 7.94 5.23
N ASP A 56 -1.00 7.37 6.13
CA ASP A 56 -0.55 6.83 7.41
C ASP A 56 0.49 5.71 7.23
N SER A 57 0.32 4.84 6.23
CA SER A 57 1.34 3.83 5.89
C SER A 57 2.59 4.44 5.29
N ALA A 58 2.43 5.42 4.39
CA ALA A 58 3.52 6.05 3.66
C ALA A 58 4.46 6.85 4.58
N GLN A 59 3.97 7.42 5.69
CA GLN A 59 4.79 8.20 6.60
C GLN A 59 5.93 7.38 7.24
N LEU A 60 5.79 6.04 7.32
CA LEU A 60 6.84 5.15 7.82
C LEU A 60 8.13 5.26 7.01
N LEU A 61 8.06 5.63 5.74
CA LEU A 61 9.22 5.82 4.87
C LEU A 61 10.16 6.93 5.37
N LEU A 62 9.64 7.88 6.15
CA LEU A 62 10.43 8.96 6.75
C LEU A 62 11.30 8.48 7.93
N PHE A 63 10.99 7.31 8.48
CA PHE A 63 11.63 6.77 9.68
C PHE A 63 12.44 5.49 9.43
N ILE A 64 12.33 4.91 8.23
CA ILE A 64 13.03 3.68 7.87
C ILE A 64 14.24 4.02 7.00
N ASN A 65 15.41 3.49 7.38
CA ASN A 65 16.61 3.62 6.56
C ASN A 65 16.60 2.61 5.40
N LEU A 66 16.09 3.05 4.24
CA LEU A 66 15.93 2.21 3.04
C LEU A 66 17.26 2.04 2.28
N LYS A 67 18.18 1.27 2.86
CA LYS A 67 19.43 0.85 2.19
C LYS A 67 19.17 -0.30 1.22
N SER A 68 20.09 -0.49 0.27
CA SER A 68 20.11 -1.67 -0.58
C SER A 68 20.05 -2.95 0.27
N LYS A 69 19.18 -3.89 -0.12
CA LYS A 69 18.90 -5.17 0.56
C LYS A 69 18.10 -5.08 1.86
N THR A 70 17.53 -3.93 2.20
CA THR A 70 16.61 -3.84 3.35
C THR A 70 15.39 -4.74 3.11
N VAL A 71 15.02 -5.52 4.12
CA VAL A 71 13.81 -6.35 4.12
C VAL A 71 12.87 -5.85 5.20
N ILE A 72 11.68 -5.42 4.80
CA ILE A 72 10.60 -5.02 5.70
C ILE A 72 9.63 -6.19 5.80
N VAL A 73 9.19 -6.50 7.01
CA VAL A 73 8.21 -7.57 7.26
C VAL A 73 6.95 -6.96 7.85
N ASP A 74 5.82 -7.20 7.19
CA ASP A 74 4.49 -6.78 7.65
C ASP A 74 3.71 -8.02 8.13
N LEU A 75 3.54 -8.13 9.44
CA LEU A 75 2.84 -9.24 10.11
C LEU A 75 1.39 -8.87 10.37
N GLY A 76 0.46 -9.58 9.70
CA GLY A 76 -0.96 -9.25 9.78
C GLY A 76 -1.33 -8.08 8.87
N THR A 77 -0.75 -8.03 7.67
CA THR A 77 -0.91 -6.92 6.71
C THR A 77 -2.38 -6.65 6.32
N GLY A 78 -3.28 -7.60 6.55
CA GLY A 78 -4.71 -7.42 6.28
C GLY A 78 -4.96 -7.17 4.79
N ALA A 79 -5.46 -5.98 4.49
CA ALA A 79 -5.72 -5.53 3.13
C ALA A 79 -4.46 -4.99 2.41
N GLY A 80 -3.27 -5.15 3.00
CA GLY A 80 -1.99 -4.68 2.46
C GLY A 80 -1.43 -3.44 3.15
N PHE A 81 -1.90 -3.10 4.36
CA PHE A 81 -1.41 -1.93 5.10
C PHE A 81 -0.55 -2.36 6.29
N PRO A 82 0.63 -1.77 6.50
CA PRO A 82 1.28 -0.75 5.64
C PRO A 82 2.04 -1.33 4.44
N GLY A 83 2.29 -2.64 4.41
CA GLY A 83 3.32 -3.23 3.57
C GLY A 83 3.17 -3.04 2.06
N LEU A 84 1.97 -3.10 1.50
CA LEU A 84 1.75 -2.91 0.06
C LEU A 84 2.00 -1.46 -0.37
N VAL A 85 1.67 -0.48 0.49
CA VAL A 85 1.97 0.93 0.23
C VAL A 85 3.49 1.14 0.19
N LEU A 86 4.22 0.52 1.12
CA LEU A 86 5.68 0.54 1.13
C LEU A 86 6.26 -0.17 -0.11
N ALA A 87 5.69 -1.30 -0.52
CA ALA A 87 6.12 -2.02 -1.72
C ALA A 87 5.91 -1.20 -3.01
N ILE A 88 4.81 -0.45 -3.10
CA ILE A 88 4.51 0.44 -4.24
C ILE A 88 5.51 1.61 -4.31
N TYR A 89 5.95 2.13 -3.16
CA TYR A 89 7.04 3.11 -3.12
C TYR A 89 8.36 2.50 -3.60
N GLY A 90 8.66 1.28 -3.15
CA GLY A 90 9.91 0.58 -3.41
C GLY A 90 10.09 -0.02 -4.80
N ASP A 91 9.13 0.17 -5.72
CA ASP A 91 9.21 -0.39 -7.09
C ASP A 91 10.50 0.04 -7.82
N SER A 92 11.01 1.24 -7.48
CA SER A 92 12.25 1.82 -8.03
C SER A 92 13.46 1.77 -7.08
N ILE A 93 13.33 1.21 -5.87
CA ILE A 93 14.36 1.25 -4.81
C ILE A 93 14.76 -0.19 -4.40
N PRO A 94 16.02 -0.48 -4.05
CA PRO A 94 16.48 -1.83 -3.71
C PRO A 94 16.10 -2.31 -2.29
N PHE A 95 14.83 -2.21 -1.89
CA PHE A 95 14.29 -2.89 -0.71
C PHE A 95 13.15 -3.85 -1.06
N HIS A 96 12.90 -4.80 -0.18
CA HIS A 96 11.87 -5.83 -0.34
C HIS A 96 10.90 -5.77 0.83
N VAL A 97 9.61 -5.95 0.56
CA VAL A 97 8.59 -6.04 1.59
C VAL A 97 7.99 -7.45 1.57
N LYS A 98 7.90 -8.10 2.73
CA LYS A 98 7.25 -9.40 2.89
C LYS A 98 5.93 -9.23 3.62
N LEU A 99 4.86 -9.72 3.02
CA LEU A 99 3.50 -9.62 3.55
C LEU A 99 3.04 -10.96 4.16
N TYR A 100 2.69 -10.96 5.44
CA TYR A 100 2.16 -12.13 6.12
C TYR A 100 0.71 -11.91 6.53
N GLU A 101 -0.18 -12.82 6.13
CA GLU A 101 -1.62 -12.75 6.43
C GLU A 101 -2.22 -14.15 6.62
N LYS A 102 -2.98 -14.32 7.70
CA LYS A 102 -3.59 -15.60 8.09
C LYS A 102 -4.88 -15.90 7.32
N SER A 103 -5.66 -14.90 6.94
CA SER A 103 -6.92 -15.06 6.23
C SER A 103 -6.71 -15.48 4.78
N PRO A 104 -7.28 -16.62 4.33
CA PRO A 104 -7.21 -17.05 2.94
C PRO A 104 -7.80 -16.02 1.97
N VAL A 105 -8.90 -15.37 2.36
CA VAL A 105 -9.59 -14.35 1.54
C VAL A 105 -8.68 -13.14 1.33
N LYS A 106 -8.05 -12.65 2.40
CA LYS A 106 -7.12 -11.52 2.31
C LYS A 106 -5.84 -11.88 1.54
N ARG A 107 -5.31 -13.10 1.71
CA ARG A 107 -4.19 -13.59 0.88
C ARG A 107 -4.54 -13.65 -0.60
N ALA A 108 -5.75 -14.09 -0.95
CA ALA A 108 -6.19 -14.11 -2.35
C ALA A 108 -6.23 -12.68 -2.93
N PHE A 109 -6.82 -11.74 -2.20
CA PHE A 109 -6.80 -10.32 -2.54
C PHE A 109 -5.38 -9.78 -2.75
N LEU A 110 -4.46 -10.05 -1.81
CA LEU A 110 -3.06 -9.60 -1.88
C LEU A 110 -2.35 -10.14 -3.13
N ARG A 111 -2.52 -11.42 -3.44
CA ARG A 111 -1.92 -12.03 -4.65
C ARG A 111 -2.45 -11.40 -5.93
N GLU A 112 -3.75 -11.15 -6.01
CA GLU A 112 -4.36 -10.52 -7.18
C GLU A 112 -3.86 -9.10 -7.38
N ILE A 113 -3.80 -8.29 -6.32
CA ILE A 113 -3.33 -6.91 -6.44
C ILE A 113 -1.83 -6.82 -6.73
N ILE A 114 -1.00 -7.66 -6.11
CA ILE A 114 0.45 -7.73 -6.39
C ILE A 114 0.68 -8.05 -7.87
N LYS A 115 -0.04 -9.05 -8.41
CA LYS A 115 0.02 -9.40 -9.82
C LYS A 115 -0.46 -8.25 -10.71
N LYS A 116 -1.57 -7.60 -10.37
CA LYS A 116 -2.14 -6.48 -11.13
C LYS A 116 -1.20 -5.27 -11.19
N LEU A 117 -0.48 -4.99 -10.11
CA LEU A 117 0.47 -3.88 -10.00
C LEU A 117 1.88 -4.24 -10.48
N THR A 118 2.08 -5.49 -10.93
CA THR A 118 3.37 -6.03 -11.39
C THR A 118 4.53 -5.78 -10.41
N LEU A 119 4.24 -5.85 -9.09
CA LEU A 119 5.24 -5.59 -8.06
C LEU A 119 6.25 -6.74 -8.02
N LYS A 120 7.53 -6.42 -8.29
CA LYS A 120 8.61 -7.43 -8.36
C LYS A 120 9.18 -7.80 -7.00
N LYS A 121 8.94 -6.98 -5.97
CA LYS A 121 9.60 -7.07 -4.65
C LYS A 121 8.57 -7.10 -3.51
N CYS A 122 7.53 -7.93 -3.65
CA CYS A 122 6.45 -8.12 -2.68
C CYS A 122 6.07 -9.60 -2.61
#